data_AF-A0A317C2D5-F1
#
_entry.id   AF-A0A317C2D5-F1
#
_cell.length_a   1.000
_cell.length_b   1.000
_cell.length_c   1.000
_cell.angle_alpha   90.00
_cell.angle_beta   90.00
_cell.angle_gamma   90.00
#
_symmetry.space_group_name_H-M   'P 1'
#
loop_
_entity.id
_entity.type
_entity.pdbx_description
1 polymer ?
#
loop_
_entity_poly.entity_id
_entity_poly.type
_entity_poly.pdbx_seq_one_letter_code
_entity_poly.pdbx_strand_id
1 'polypeptide(L)' 'MQTKLTLHIDDSLILLAKDYAERNGKSLSQIVEDYFRVLADNQKLLENAPITQSLIGVLSESKVDESD' A
#
# COMPACT_ATOMS: atom_id res chain seq x y z
N MET A 1 -10.25 2.62 -20.18
CA MET A 1 -9.86 4.03 -20.46
C MET A 1 -8.41 4.19 -20.03
N GLN A 2 -7.56 4.85 -20.83
CA GLN A 2 -6.17 5.10 -20.44
C GLN A 2 -6.06 6.49 -19.81
N THR A 3 -5.81 6.55 -18.51
CA THR A 3 -5.64 7.80 -17.75
C THR A 3 -4.19 7.96 -17.34
N LYS A 4 -3.67 9.19 -17.36
CA LYS A 4 -2.30 9.50 -16.96
C LYS A 4 -2.31 10.16 -15.59
N LEU A 5 -1.45 9.69 -14.69
CA LEU A 5 -1.19 10.31 -13.39
C LEU A 5 0.15 11.06 -13.48
N THR A 6 0.15 12.32 -13.07
CA THR A 6 1.38 13.14 -12.97
C THR A 6 1.64 13.42 -11.50
N LEU A 7 2.84 13.10 -11.01
CA LEU A 7 3.27 13.32 -9.64
C LEU A 7 4.35 14.41 -9.61
N HIS A 8 4.25 15.34 -8.65
CA HIS A 8 5.36 16.23 -8.30
C HIS A 8 6.19 15.56 -7.23
N ILE A 9 7.46 15.34 -7.51
CA ILE A 9 8.41 14.64 -6.64
C ILE A 9 9.80 15.21 -6.90
N ASP A 10 10.64 15.17 -5.87
CA ASP A 10 12.01 15.70 -5.96
C ASP A 10 12.86 14.95 -7.00
N ASP A 11 13.72 15.68 -7.69
CA ASP A 11 14.59 15.13 -8.74
C ASP A 11 15.53 14.03 -8.23
N SER A 12 15.98 14.12 -6.97
CA SER A 12 16.78 13.07 -6.35
C SER A 12 15.99 11.77 -6.17
N LEU A 13 14.70 11.88 -5.83
CA LEU A 13 13.83 10.74 -5.61
C LEU A 13 13.48 10.05 -6.93
N ILE A 14 13.24 10.82 -8.02
CA ILE A 14 12.92 10.21 -9.32
C ILE A 14 14.09 9.43 -9.90
N LEU A 15 15.33 9.84 -9.62
CA LEU A 15 16.53 9.10 -10.01
C LEU A 15 16.62 7.75 -9.28
N LEU A 16 16.45 7.76 -7.95
CA LEU A 16 16.44 6.54 -7.14
C LEU A 16 15.33 5.58 -7.58
N ALA A 17 14.14 6.11 -7.86
CA ALA A 17 13.00 5.30 -8.29
C ALA A 17 13.22 4.67 -9.67
N LYS A 18 13.87 5.38 -10.61
CA LYS A 18 14.23 4.84 -11.93
C LYS A 18 15.32 3.76 -11.83
N ASP A 19 16.36 3.99 -11.03
CA ASP A 19 17.41 2.99 -10.80
C ASP A 19 16.83 1.71 -10.18
N TYR A 20 15.94 1.85 -9.19
CA TYR A 20 15.19 0.72 -8.65
C TYR A 20 14.36 -0.01 -9.72
N ALA A 21 13.66 0.74 -10.58
CA ALA A 21 12.84 0.16 -11.63
C ALA A 21 13.68 -0.65 -12.63
N GLU A 22 14.79 -0.10 -13.08
CA GLU A 22 15.73 -0.73 -14.01
C GLU A 22 16.33 -2.02 -13.43
N ARG A 23 16.77 -1.99 -12.16
CA ARG A 23 17.28 -3.17 -11.45
C ARG A 23 16.25 -4.30 -11.34
N ASN A 24 14.96 -3.95 -11.26
CA ASN A 24 13.86 -4.90 -11.19
C ASN A 24 13.29 -5.26 -12.57
N GLY A 25 13.87 -4.77 -13.68
CA GLY A 25 13.39 -5.03 -15.03
C GLY A 25 11.99 -4.50 -15.32
N LYS A 26 11.54 -3.49 -14.57
CA LYS A 26 10.20 -2.89 -14.67
C LYS A 26 10.30 -1.41 -15.03
N SER A 27 9.25 -0.87 -15.63
CA SER A 27 9.12 0.59 -15.74
C SER A 27 8.65 1.19 -14.42
N LEU A 28 9.02 2.45 -14.17
CA LEU A 28 8.55 3.17 -12.98
C LEU A 28 7.02 3.24 -12.92
N SER A 29 6.35 3.42 -14.08
CA SER A 29 4.89 3.41 -14.15
C SER A 29 4.30 2.05 -13.75
N GLN A 30 4.95 0.94 -14.12
CA GLN A 30 4.48 -0.40 -13.73
C GLN A 30 4.59 -0.61 -12.23
N ILE A 31 5.69 -0.17 -11.60
CA ILE A 31 5.86 -0.28 -10.14
C ILE A 31 4.77 0.51 -9.41
N VAL A 32 4.50 1.73 -9.87
CA VAL A 32 3.46 2.58 -9.27
C VAL A 32 2.07 1.99 -9.49
N GLU A 33 1.79 1.42 -10.66
CA GLU A 33 0.53 0.72 -10.94
C GLU A 33 0.36 -0.50 -10.03
N ASP A 34 1.39 -1.33 -9.90
CA ASP A 34 1.40 -2.51 -9.03
C ASP A 34 1.12 -2.09 -7.56
N TYR A 35 1.76 -1.00 -7.09
CA TYR A 35 1.50 -0.46 -5.76
C TYR A 35 0.05 -0.02 -5.57
N PHE A 36 -0.51 0.73 -6.51
CA PHE A 36 -1.91 1.15 -6.42
C PHE A 36 -2.87 -0.03 -6.46
N ARG A 37 -2.55 -1.09 -7.20
CA ARG A 37 -3.34 -2.33 -7.21
C ARG A 37 -3.38 -2.98 -5.83
N VAL A 38 -2.23 -3.12 -5.18
CA VAL A 38 -2.15 -3.66 -3.80
C VAL A 38 -2.88 -2.75 -2.81
N LEU A 39 -2.73 -1.43 -2.95
CA LEU A 39 -3.40 -0.46 -2.08
C LEU A 39 -4.93 -0.55 -2.21
N ALA A 40 -5.45 -0.72 -3.42
CA ALA A 40 -6.88 -0.90 -3.67
C ALA A 40 -7.39 -2.26 -3.13
N ASP A 41 -6.58 -3.31 -3.20
CA ASP A 41 -6.97 -4.65 -2.75
C ASP A 41 -6.94 -4.80 -1.22
N ASN A 42 -6.09 -4.03 -0.51
CA ASN A 42 -6.08 -3.98 0.95
C ASN A 42 -7.43 -3.54 1.55
N GLN A 43 -8.25 -2.78 0.82
CA GLN A 43 -9.61 -2.46 1.27
C GLN A 43 -10.54 -3.67 1.23
N LYS A 44 -10.31 -4.61 0.30
CA LYS A 44 -11.09 -5.87 0.19
C LYS A 44 -10.61 -6.95 1.15
N LEU A 45 -9.36 -6.92 1.60
CA LEU A 45 -8.85 -7.91 2.56
C LEU A 45 -9.58 -7.84 3.90
N LEU A 46 -9.98 -6.64 4.34
CA LEU A 46 -10.83 -6.50 5.53
C LEU A 46 -12.20 -7.16 5.32
N GLU A 47 -12.84 -6.99 4.15
CA GLU A 47 -14.13 -7.64 3.84
C GLU A 47 -14.04 -9.17 3.80
N ASN A 48 -12.87 -9.74 3.50
CA ASN A 48 -12.67 -11.18 3.33
C ASN A 48 -12.06 -11.88 4.56
N ALA A 49 -11.93 -11.19 5.70
CA ALA A 49 -11.37 -11.75 6.92
C ALA A 49 -12.42 -11.76 8.06
N PRO A 50 -13.48 -12.59 7.95
CA PRO A 50 -14.64 -12.55 8.84
C PRO A 50 -14.28 -12.85 10.30
N ILE A 51 -13.27 -13.70 10.53
CA ILE A 51 -12.80 -14.06 11.87
C ILE A 51 -12.10 -12.87 12.54
N THR A 52 -11.22 -12.17 11.83
CA THR A 52 -10.52 -11.01 12.40
C THR A 52 -11.45 -9.80 12.52
N GLN A 53 -12.44 -9.66 11.62
CA GLN A 53 -13.49 -8.65 11.77
C GLN A 53 -14.38 -8.89 12.99
N SER A 54 -14.75 -10.14 13.29
CA SER A 54 -15.56 -10.44 14.49
C SER A 54 -14.82 -10.16 15.80
N LEU A 55 -13.48 -10.06 15.75
CA LEU A 55 -12.63 -9.74 16.89
C LEU A 55 -12.46 -8.23 17.12
N ILE A 56 -12.81 -7.38 16.14
CA ILE A 56 -12.77 -5.92 16.29
C ILE A 56 -13.81 -5.51 17.35
N GLY A 57 -13.35 -4.83 18.40
CA GLY A 57 -14.21 -4.36 19.50
C GLY A 57 -14.42 -5.36 20.63
N VAL A 58 -13.84 -6.56 20.57
CA VAL A 58 -13.86 -7.50 21.71
C VAL A 58 -12.99 -7.00 22.87
N LEU A 59 -11.95 -6.23 22.56
CA LEU A 59 -10.97 -5.70 23.51
C LEU A 59 -11.13 -4.19 23.79
N SER A 60 -12.24 -3.57 23.36
CA SER A 60 -12.46 -2.13 23.51
C SER A 60 -12.54 -1.66 24.97
N GLU A 61 -12.79 -2.57 25.91
CA GLU A 61 -12.81 -2.28 27.36
C GLU A 61 -11.55 -2.77 28.10
N SER A 62 -10.63 -3.46 27.42
CA SER A 62 -9.38 -3.88 28.05
C SER A 62 -8.40 -2.73 28.03
N LYS A 63 -8.03 -2.22 29.21
CA LYS A 63 -6.92 -1.28 29.39
C LYS A 63 -5.61 -2.08 29.27
N VAL A 64 -5.21 -2.36 28.05
CA VAL A 64 -3.90 -2.95 27.76
C VAL A 64 -3.17 -1.94 26.88
N ASP A 65 -2.00 -1.52 27.34
CA ASP A 65 -1.12 -0.63 26.59
C ASP A 65 -0.05 -1.44 25.87
N GLU A 66 0.59 -0.86 24.85
CA GLU A 66 1.68 -1.52 24.09
C GLU A 66 2.92 -1.82 24.97
N SER A 67 2.91 -1.35 26.22
CA SER A 67 3.99 -1.49 27.21
C SER A 67 3.78 -2.59 28.25
N ASP A 68 2.63 -3.29 28.25
CA ASP A 68 2.34 -4.44 29.13
C ASP A 68 2.99 -5.77 28.66
#